data_AF-A0A7C5BXW6-F1
#
_entry.id   AF-A0A7C5BXW6-F1
#
_cell.length_a   1.000
_cell.length_b   1.000
_cell.length_c   1.000
_cell.angle_alpha   90.00
_cell.angle_beta   90.00
_cell.angle_gamma   90.00
#
_symmetry.space_group_name_H-M   'P 1'
#
loop_
_entity.id
_entity.type
_entity.pdbx_description
1 polymer ?
#
loop_
_entity_poly.entity_id
_entity_poly.type
_entity_poly.pdbx_seq_one_letter_code
_entity_poly.pdbx_strand_id
1 'polypeptide(L)'
;MSRGLRTLPVVSGIVRTVRAALEVDYRWGTGFCIPAVVALLLAGPAPVRSEPAPQVEVAEQEEQEETGQALPYEPTSNYEPRTIRGWTVLVHKSLLEEHAELGQKVLELIDFQLYQITRVVPKPALEKLQQIPIWVEYADPRHPCACYHVSRSWLRANGFNPEKAGSVEIANSRRFLEWTRDQPWMLLHELAHGYHHQFLGGYDNPEIAATWKAAVDAGLYDEVLHCRGSRRPAYAKNNPQEYFAELSEAWFGVNDFYPFVRAEVMEHDPRGAELLRRLWGQ
;
A
#
# COMPACT_ATOMS: atom_id res chain seq x y z
N MET A 1 73.53 -12.95 8.94
CA MET A 1 72.13 -12.72 8.54
C MET A 1 72.00 -12.89 7.03
N SER A 2 71.53 -14.04 6.57
CA SER A 2 70.66 -14.19 5.39
C SER A 2 70.24 -15.66 5.29
N ARG A 3 68.94 -15.86 5.07
CA ARG A 3 68.18 -17.10 5.23
C ARG A 3 68.35 -18.05 4.03
N GLY A 4 68.31 -19.34 4.32
CA GLY A 4 68.30 -20.41 3.32
C GLY A 4 66.91 -20.68 2.72
N LEU A 5 66.93 -21.13 1.47
CA LEU A 5 65.82 -21.70 0.69
C LEU A 5 65.31 -23.03 1.27
N ARG A 6 64.03 -23.36 0.97
CA ARG A 6 63.52 -24.68 0.51
C ARG A 6 62.00 -24.58 0.28
N THR A 7 61.53 -24.55 -0.97
CA THR A 7 60.99 -25.65 -1.82
C THR A 7 59.57 -26.17 -1.43
N LEU A 8 58.65 -25.97 -2.39
CA LEU A 8 57.30 -26.54 -2.63
C LEU A 8 57.34 -28.09 -2.77
N PRO A 9 56.23 -28.88 -2.65
CA PRO A 9 55.15 -28.91 -3.66
C PRO A 9 53.69 -29.20 -3.22
N VAL A 10 52.78 -28.65 -4.04
CA VAL A 10 51.53 -29.19 -4.65
C VAL A 10 51.14 -30.63 -4.31
N VAL A 11 49.85 -30.90 -4.02
CA VAL A 11 48.99 -31.90 -4.70
C VAL A 11 47.49 -31.69 -4.35
N SER A 12 46.68 -31.76 -5.41
CA SER A 12 45.21 -31.74 -5.53
C SER A 12 44.51 -32.97 -4.93
N GLY A 13 43.25 -32.85 -4.49
CA GLY A 13 42.44 -34.02 -4.14
C GLY A 13 41.00 -33.77 -3.67
N ILE A 14 40.06 -33.79 -4.62
CA ILE A 14 38.79 -34.56 -4.64
C ILE A 14 37.73 -34.35 -3.52
N VAL A 15 36.62 -33.76 -3.96
CA VAL A 15 35.17 -34.00 -3.69
C VAL A 15 34.77 -34.99 -2.57
N ARG A 16 33.94 -34.51 -1.63
CA ARG A 16 32.90 -35.33 -0.97
C ARG A 16 31.68 -34.49 -0.57
N THR A 17 30.51 -35.13 -0.66
CA THR A 17 29.16 -34.56 -0.68
C THR A 17 28.40 -34.83 0.65
N VAL A 18 27.39 -33.98 0.93
CA VAL A 18 26.08 -34.22 1.62
C VAL A 18 25.86 -33.72 3.08
N ARG A 19 24.81 -32.86 3.21
CA ARG A 19 23.92 -32.51 4.37
C ARG A 19 24.56 -31.85 5.60
N ALA A 20 23.94 -30.91 6.33
CA ALA A 20 22.64 -30.22 6.43
C ALA A 20 22.94 -28.89 7.19
N ALA A 21 22.20 -27.78 7.14
CA ALA A 21 20.84 -27.50 7.64
C ALA A 21 20.60 -26.00 7.32
N LEU A 22 19.57 -25.64 6.55
CA LEU A 22 18.36 -24.95 7.01
C LEU A 22 18.50 -24.21 8.35
N GLU A 23 18.78 -22.91 8.27
CA GLU A 23 18.24 -21.86 9.14
C GLU A 23 18.50 -20.52 8.43
N VAL A 24 17.46 -19.98 7.78
CA VAL A 24 17.43 -18.58 7.34
C VAL A 24 16.28 -17.93 8.08
N ASP A 25 16.65 -17.05 9.01
CA ASP A 25 15.78 -16.16 9.76
C ASP A 25 14.90 -15.33 8.81
N TYR A 26 13.59 -15.55 8.90
CA TYR A 26 12.59 -14.69 8.28
C TYR A 26 12.42 -13.44 9.13
N ARG A 27 13.08 -12.35 8.73
CA ARG A 27 12.74 -10.99 9.17
C ARG A 27 12.66 -10.07 7.95
N TRP A 28 11.58 -9.30 7.92
CA TRP A 28 11.22 -8.25 6.96
C TRP A 28 10.49 -8.74 5.70
N GLY A 29 9.15 -8.73 5.80
CA GLY A 29 8.25 -8.83 4.66
C GLY A 29 8.43 -7.62 3.76
N THR A 30 9.05 -7.87 2.61
CA THR A 30 9.03 -6.98 1.46
C THR A 30 7.73 -7.27 0.71
N GLY A 31 6.85 -6.27 0.63
CA GLY A 31 5.75 -6.26 -0.33
C GLY A 31 6.36 -6.22 -1.73
N PHE A 32 6.45 -7.38 -2.37
CA PHE A 32 7.00 -7.50 -3.72
C PHE A 32 5.94 -7.10 -4.74
N CYS A 33 6.21 -5.96 -5.38
CA CYS A 33 5.66 -5.60 -6.67
C CYS A 33 6.12 -6.60 -7.75
N ILE A 34 5.26 -6.79 -8.75
CA ILE A 34 5.37 -7.69 -9.90
C ILE A 34 6.74 -7.54 -10.61
N PRO A 35 7.50 -8.63 -10.90
CA PRO A 35 8.62 -8.53 -11.82
C PRO A 35 8.09 -8.59 -13.26
N ALA A 36 8.26 -7.49 -13.99
CA ALA A 36 8.16 -7.47 -15.44
C ALA A 36 9.29 -8.31 -16.06
N VAL A 37 8.93 -9.31 -16.88
CA VAL A 37 9.88 -10.07 -17.69
C VAL A 37 10.11 -9.29 -18.99
N VAL A 38 11.29 -8.71 -19.14
CA VAL A 38 11.84 -8.25 -20.42
C VAL A 38 12.55 -9.45 -21.07
N ALA A 39 12.04 -9.90 -22.21
CA ALA A 39 12.77 -10.79 -23.11
C ALA A 39 12.93 -10.08 -24.47
N LEU A 40 14.19 -9.78 -24.82
CA LEU A 40 14.63 -9.23 -26.09
C LEU A 40 14.90 -10.39 -27.06
N LEU A 41 14.25 -10.43 -28.22
CA LEU A 41 14.71 -11.19 -29.39
C LEU A 41 14.25 -10.49 -30.67
N LEU A 42 15.23 -10.09 -31.48
CA LEU A 42 15.09 -9.48 -32.80
C LEU A 42 14.92 -10.57 -33.87
N ALA A 43 13.91 -10.43 -34.73
CA ALA A 43 13.94 -10.63 -36.20
C ALA A 43 12.51 -10.79 -36.73
N GLY A 44 12.06 -9.86 -37.58
CA GLY A 44 10.74 -9.93 -38.22
C GLY A 44 10.70 -10.86 -39.45
N PRO A 45 9.48 -11.25 -39.86
CA PRO A 45 9.17 -11.22 -41.29
C PRO A 45 7.77 -10.63 -41.61
N ALA A 46 7.73 -9.96 -42.78
CA ALA A 46 6.68 -9.66 -43.77
C ALA A 46 5.16 -9.64 -43.42
N PRO A 47 4.36 -8.78 -44.09
CA PRO A 47 2.97 -8.51 -43.72
C PRO A 47 2.03 -9.63 -44.19
N VAL A 48 1.26 -10.18 -43.25
CA VAL A 48 0.16 -11.11 -43.53
C VAL A 48 -1.15 -10.32 -43.61
N ARG A 49 -1.93 -10.60 -44.65
CA ARG A 49 -3.25 -10.00 -44.92
C ARG A 49 -4.25 -10.41 -43.84
N SER A 50 -5.04 -9.44 -43.38
CA SER A 50 -6.09 -9.59 -42.37
C SER A 50 -7.34 -10.28 -42.94
N GLU A 51 -7.72 -11.43 -42.39
CA GLU A 51 -9.09 -11.95 -42.42
C GLU A 51 -9.80 -11.60 -41.09
N PRO A 52 -11.12 -11.35 -41.10
CA PRO A 52 -11.83 -10.92 -39.90
C PRO A 52 -12.04 -12.08 -38.92
N ALA A 53 -11.80 -11.82 -37.63
CA ALA A 53 -12.01 -12.79 -36.56
C ALA A 53 -13.51 -13.13 -36.39
N PRO A 54 -13.85 -14.38 -36.01
CA PRO A 54 -15.24 -14.76 -35.74
C PRO A 54 -15.71 -14.09 -34.45
N GLN A 55 -16.94 -13.59 -34.48
CA GLN A 55 -17.62 -13.03 -33.31
C GLN A 55 -17.93 -14.18 -32.34
N VAL A 56 -17.29 -14.16 -31.16
CA VAL A 56 -17.63 -15.04 -30.05
C VAL A 56 -18.59 -14.25 -29.16
N GLU A 57 -19.87 -14.63 -29.17
CA GLU A 57 -20.83 -14.22 -28.14
C GLU A 57 -20.33 -14.71 -26.78
N VAL A 58 -19.93 -13.78 -25.92
CA VAL A 58 -19.65 -14.08 -24.52
C VAL A 58 -21.00 -14.08 -23.82
N ALA A 59 -21.56 -15.29 -23.63
CA ALA A 59 -22.69 -15.48 -22.74
C ALA A 59 -22.28 -15.11 -21.31
N GLU A 60 -22.95 -14.13 -20.72
CA GLU A 60 -22.89 -13.85 -19.29
C GLU A 60 -23.40 -15.09 -18.54
N GLN A 61 -22.47 -15.84 -17.96
CA GLN A 61 -22.81 -16.90 -17.02
C GLN A 61 -23.02 -16.26 -15.65
N GLU A 62 -24.29 -16.22 -15.21
CA GLU A 62 -24.67 -15.92 -13.84
C GLU A 62 -23.91 -16.86 -12.88
N GLU A 63 -23.11 -16.27 -11.98
CA GLU A 63 -22.34 -16.97 -10.95
C GLU A 63 -23.33 -17.64 -9.97
N GLN A 64 -23.49 -18.96 -10.07
CA GLN A 64 -24.19 -19.76 -9.07
C GLN A 64 -23.38 -19.77 -7.78
N GLU A 65 -24.01 -19.39 -6.66
CA GLU A 65 -23.47 -19.55 -5.31
C GLU A 65 -23.10 -21.02 -5.05
N GLU A 66 -21.80 -21.31 -5.01
CA GLU A 66 -21.27 -22.56 -4.46
C GLU A 66 -21.49 -22.57 -2.94
N THR A 67 -22.64 -23.08 -2.52
CA THR A 67 -22.94 -23.32 -1.11
C THR A 67 -22.21 -24.58 -0.62
N GLY A 68 -21.19 -24.43 0.25
CA GLY A 68 -20.75 -25.54 1.11
C GLY A 68 -19.31 -25.56 1.61
N GLN A 69 -18.39 -24.75 1.06
CA GLN A 69 -17.06 -24.59 1.65
C GLN A 69 -17.01 -23.34 2.52
N ALA A 70 -16.45 -23.47 3.73
CA ALA A 70 -16.13 -22.30 4.56
C ALA A 70 -15.20 -21.39 3.74
N LEU A 71 -15.63 -20.15 3.54
CA LEU A 71 -14.85 -19.18 2.78
C LEU A 71 -13.47 -19.02 3.43
N PRO A 72 -12.39 -18.85 2.65
CA PRO A 72 -11.05 -18.65 3.20
C PRO A 72 -10.87 -17.27 3.86
N TYR A 73 -11.93 -16.47 3.91
CA TYR A 73 -11.99 -15.11 4.43
C TYR A 73 -13.32 -14.86 5.13
N GLU A 74 -13.35 -13.80 5.96
CA GLU A 74 -14.57 -13.32 6.60
C GLU A 74 -15.56 -12.76 5.55
N PRO A 75 -16.79 -13.30 5.44
CA PRO A 75 -17.79 -12.79 4.52
C PRO A 75 -18.32 -11.42 4.94
N THR A 76 -18.76 -10.63 3.98
CA THR A 76 -19.33 -9.29 4.21
C THR A 76 -20.54 -9.29 5.16
N SER A 77 -21.29 -10.39 5.21
CA SER A 77 -22.39 -10.58 6.16
C SER A 77 -21.98 -10.56 7.64
N ASN A 78 -20.68 -10.72 7.94
CA ASN A 78 -20.11 -10.57 9.29
C ASN A 78 -19.79 -9.12 9.67
N TYR A 79 -20.10 -8.16 8.81
CA TYR A 79 -19.85 -6.74 9.05
C TYR A 79 -21.17 -5.98 9.19
N GLU A 80 -21.19 -5.02 10.12
CA GLU A 80 -22.27 -4.07 10.30
C GLU A 80 -21.88 -2.74 9.63
N PRO A 81 -22.64 -2.29 8.62
CA PRO A 81 -22.40 -0.99 7.99
C PRO A 81 -22.85 0.14 8.91
N ARG A 82 -21.97 1.14 9.10
CA ARG A 82 -22.24 2.39 9.81
C ARG A 82 -21.90 3.58 8.92
N THR A 83 -22.60 4.69 9.12
CA THR A 83 -22.25 5.96 8.47
C THR A 83 -21.52 6.83 9.49
N ILE A 84 -20.26 7.18 9.20
CA ILE A 84 -19.43 8.03 10.06
C ILE A 84 -18.88 9.18 9.21
N ARG A 85 -19.25 10.42 9.54
CA ARG A 85 -18.79 11.65 8.85
C ARG A 85 -18.96 11.62 7.31
N GLY A 86 -19.92 10.85 6.79
CA GLY A 86 -20.19 10.71 5.36
C GLY A 86 -19.55 9.49 4.69
N TRP A 87 -18.70 8.73 5.40
CA TRP A 87 -18.17 7.45 4.93
C TRP A 87 -19.05 6.28 5.34
N THR A 88 -19.09 5.25 4.50
CA THR A 88 -19.52 3.91 4.88
C THR A 88 -18.37 3.18 5.58
N VAL A 89 -18.58 2.83 6.85
CA VAL A 89 -17.63 2.06 7.67
C VAL A 89 -18.24 0.69 7.97
N LEU A 90 -17.66 -0.38 7.46
CA LEU A 90 -18.06 -1.77 7.68
C LEU A 90 -17.31 -2.32 8.89
N VAL A 91 -18.00 -2.47 10.02
CA VAL A 91 -17.40 -2.89 11.29
C VAL A 91 -17.63 -4.37 11.50
N HIS A 92 -16.57 -5.16 11.67
CA HIS A 92 -16.71 -6.58 11.98
C HIS A 92 -17.52 -6.76 13.28
N LYS A 93 -18.54 -7.61 13.27
CA LYS A 93 -19.50 -7.77 14.39
C LYS A 93 -18.84 -8.13 15.72
N SER A 94 -17.72 -8.87 15.71
CA SER A 94 -16.96 -9.16 16.93
C SER A 94 -16.46 -7.89 17.65
N LEU A 95 -16.23 -6.77 16.95
CA LEU A 95 -15.89 -5.48 17.57
C LEU A 95 -17.09 -4.78 18.21
N LEU A 96 -18.31 -5.22 17.89
CA LEU A 96 -19.55 -4.70 18.47
C LEU A 96 -20.07 -5.58 19.62
N GLU A 97 -19.60 -6.83 19.66
CA GLU A 97 -20.04 -7.86 20.60
C GLU A 97 -18.85 -8.26 21.51
N GLU A 98 -18.12 -9.30 21.14
CA GLU A 98 -17.05 -9.93 21.94
C GLU A 98 -15.93 -8.97 22.38
N HIS A 99 -15.65 -7.95 21.57
CA HIS A 99 -14.58 -6.97 21.76
C HIS A 99 -15.11 -5.54 21.80
N ALA A 100 -16.34 -5.35 22.30
CA ALA A 100 -17.04 -4.07 22.32
C ALA A 100 -16.22 -2.88 22.85
N GLU A 101 -15.44 -3.06 23.92
CA GLU A 101 -14.60 -1.97 24.47
C GLU A 101 -13.49 -1.53 23.50
N LEU A 102 -12.86 -2.48 22.81
CA LEU A 102 -11.87 -2.18 21.79
C LEU A 102 -12.54 -1.52 20.58
N GLY A 103 -13.67 -2.07 20.12
CA GLY A 103 -14.43 -1.51 19.01
C GLY A 103 -14.87 -0.07 19.28
N GLN A 104 -15.31 0.25 20.50
CA GLN A 104 -15.66 1.62 20.88
C GLN A 104 -14.47 2.58 20.72
N LYS A 105 -13.29 2.22 21.23
CA LYS A 105 -12.07 3.04 21.13
C LYS A 105 -11.63 3.24 19.68
N VAL A 106 -11.72 2.18 18.87
CA VAL A 106 -11.38 2.22 17.44
C VAL A 106 -12.33 3.13 16.69
N LEU A 107 -13.64 3.00 16.91
CA LEU A 107 -14.64 3.84 16.25
C LEU A 107 -14.55 5.31 16.68
N GLU A 108 -14.19 5.58 17.93
CA GLU A 108 -13.89 6.94 18.40
C GLU A 108 -12.69 7.54 17.66
N LEU A 109 -11.60 6.78 17.49
CA LEU A 109 -10.43 7.25 16.75
C LEU A 109 -10.72 7.42 15.25
N ILE A 110 -11.51 6.53 14.64
CA ILE A 110 -11.97 6.67 13.25
C ILE A 110 -12.79 7.96 13.10
N ASP A 111 -13.76 8.20 13.99
CA ASP A 111 -14.57 9.43 13.95
C ASP A 111 -13.69 10.69 14.05
N PHE A 112 -12.70 10.67 14.95
CA PHE A 112 -11.73 11.75 15.12
C PHE A 112 -10.91 12.00 13.85
N GLN A 113 -10.25 10.98 13.29
CA GLN A 113 -9.43 11.15 12.08
C GLN A 113 -10.28 11.58 10.88
N LEU A 114 -11.45 10.98 10.68
CA LEU A 114 -12.37 11.38 9.61
C LEU A 114 -12.84 12.83 9.80
N TYR A 115 -13.12 13.25 11.03
CA TYR A 115 -13.43 14.65 11.32
C TYR A 115 -12.25 15.57 10.96
N GLN A 116 -11.01 15.24 11.33
CA GLN A 116 -9.84 16.02 10.94
C GLN A 116 -9.75 16.17 9.41
N ILE A 117 -9.94 15.08 8.65
CA ILE A 117 -9.96 15.08 7.19
C ILE A 117 -11.02 16.04 6.64
N THR A 118 -12.26 15.99 7.18
CA THR A 118 -13.33 16.90 6.73
C THR A 118 -13.01 18.39 6.93
N ARG A 119 -12.10 18.71 7.84
CA ARG A 119 -11.73 20.09 8.18
C ARG A 119 -10.65 20.67 7.26
N VAL A 120 -9.83 19.83 6.63
CA VAL A 120 -8.62 20.25 5.93
C VAL A 120 -8.62 19.92 4.44
N VAL A 121 -9.31 18.85 4.01
CA VAL A 121 -9.37 18.47 2.60
C VAL A 121 -10.42 19.31 1.85
N PRO A 122 -10.10 19.87 0.66
CA PRO A 122 -11.05 20.64 -0.12
C PRO A 122 -12.30 19.83 -0.47
N LYS A 123 -13.47 20.49 -0.44
CA LYS A 123 -14.78 19.86 -0.62
C LYS A 123 -14.87 18.93 -1.85
N PRO A 124 -14.41 19.30 -3.06
CA PRO A 124 -14.51 18.40 -4.22
C PRO A 124 -13.71 17.11 -4.09
N ALA A 125 -12.56 17.15 -3.40
CA ALA A 125 -11.77 15.96 -3.13
C ALA A 125 -12.38 15.16 -1.97
N LEU A 126 -12.88 15.83 -0.93
CA LEU A 126 -13.55 15.20 0.20
C LEU A 126 -14.77 14.37 -0.23
N GLU A 127 -15.59 14.89 -1.15
CA GLU A 127 -16.74 14.16 -1.71
C GLU A 127 -16.35 12.89 -2.46
N LYS A 128 -15.14 12.84 -3.03
CA LYS A 128 -14.55 11.65 -3.63
C LYS A 128 -14.00 10.69 -2.58
N LEU A 129 -13.32 11.20 -1.55
CA LEU A 129 -12.84 10.37 -0.44
C LEU A 129 -13.99 9.64 0.27
N GLN A 130 -15.14 10.28 0.45
CA GLN A 130 -16.32 9.70 1.09
C GLN A 130 -16.95 8.54 0.31
N GLN A 131 -16.60 8.36 -0.97
CA GLN A 131 -17.03 7.21 -1.78
C GLN A 131 -16.21 5.95 -1.50
N ILE A 132 -15.07 6.08 -0.81
CA ILE A 132 -14.15 4.96 -0.51
C ILE A 132 -14.62 4.30 0.80
N PRO A 133 -15.09 3.04 0.78
CA PRO A 133 -15.51 2.37 2.00
C PRO A 133 -14.32 2.11 2.94
N ILE A 134 -14.60 1.96 4.24
CA ILE A 134 -13.60 1.60 5.25
C ILE A 134 -14.06 0.32 5.95
N TRP A 135 -13.25 -0.72 5.93
CA TRP A 135 -13.47 -1.99 6.63
C TRP A 135 -12.68 -1.99 7.93
N VAL A 136 -13.28 -2.50 9.00
CA VAL A 136 -12.66 -2.53 10.33
C VAL A 136 -12.66 -3.96 10.86
N GLU A 137 -11.46 -4.54 10.92
CA GLU A 137 -11.21 -5.88 11.43
C GLU A 137 -10.81 -5.84 12.91
N TYR A 138 -11.08 -6.94 13.60
CA TYR A 138 -10.50 -7.15 14.93
C TYR A 138 -8.98 -7.33 14.84
N ALA A 139 -8.52 -8.36 14.12
CA ALA A 139 -7.11 -8.68 13.94
C ALA A 139 -6.88 -9.69 12.79
N ASP A 140 -6.81 -9.24 11.53
CA ASP A 140 -6.34 -10.08 10.42
C ASP A 140 -4.82 -10.38 10.63
N PRO A 141 -4.41 -11.67 10.62
CA PRO A 141 -3.01 -12.04 10.83
C PRO A 141 -2.07 -11.70 9.67
N ARG A 142 -2.61 -11.40 8.47
CA ARG A 142 -1.84 -11.22 7.23
C ARG A 142 -1.45 -9.77 6.98
N HIS A 143 -2.22 -8.80 7.48
CA HIS A 143 -1.95 -7.38 7.28
C HIS A 143 -1.61 -6.68 8.60
N PRO A 144 -0.53 -5.88 8.64
CA PRO A 144 0.01 -5.46 9.91
C PRO A 144 -0.82 -4.37 10.60
N CYS A 145 -1.48 -3.45 9.88
CA CYS A 145 -2.31 -2.42 10.50
C CYS A 145 -3.44 -1.91 9.59
N ALA A 146 -3.13 -1.13 8.56
CA ALA A 146 -4.09 -0.63 7.59
C ALA A 146 -3.53 -0.76 6.16
N CYS A 147 -4.41 -0.82 5.17
CA CYS A 147 -4.05 -0.80 3.75
C CYS A 147 -5.24 -0.41 2.85
N TYR A 148 -4.95 0.10 1.65
CA TYR A 148 -5.90 0.26 0.57
C TYR A 148 -5.85 -0.92 -0.42
N HIS A 149 -7.01 -1.46 -0.76
CA HIS A 149 -7.14 -2.63 -1.64
C HIS A 149 -7.47 -2.25 -3.08
N VAL A 150 -6.55 -2.52 -4.01
CA VAL A 150 -6.72 -2.15 -5.43
C VAL A 150 -7.51 -3.19 -6.22
N SER A 151 -7.13 -4.47 -6.09
CA SER A 151 -7.48 -5.49 -7.09
C SER A 151 -8.37 -6.60 -6.54
N ARG A 152 -9.61 -6.68 -7.05
CA ARG A 152 -10.57 -7.76 -6.75
C ARG A 152 -10.03 -9.14 -7.09
N SER A 153 -9.36 -9.28 -8.24
CA SER A 153 -8.81 -10.55 -8.69
C SER A 153 -7.64 -11.02 -7.81
N TRP A 154 -6.78 -10.08 -7.40
CA TRP A 154 -5.69 -10.38 -6.47
C TRP A 154 -6.24 -10.81 -5.10
N LEU A 155 -7.25 -10.12 -4.58
CA LEU A 155 -7.89 -10.49 -3.32
C LEU A 155 -8.46 -11.91 -3.36
N ARG A 156 -9.25 -12.24 -4.40
CA ARG A 156 -9.83 -13.58 -4.59
C ARG A 156 -8.72 -14.64 -4.68
N ALA A 157 -7.67 -14.40 -5.47
CA ALA A 157 -6.57 -15.33 -5.66
C ALA A 157 -5.72 -15.58 -4.39
N ASN A 158 -5.72 -14.64 -3.44
CA ASN A 158 -4.96 -14.73 -2.20
C ASN A 158 -5.85 -15.04 -0.97
N GLY A 159 -7.10 -15.43 -1.19
CA GLY A 159 -8.02 -15.82 -0.12
C GLY A 159 -8.43 -14.66 0.78
N PHE A 160 -8.55 -13.44 0.22
CA PHE A 160 -9.17 -12.29 0.88
C PHE A 160 -10.56 -12.05 0.30
N ASN A 161 -11.41 -11.35 1.06
CA ASN A 161 -12.75 -10.99 0.62
C ASN A 161 -12.64 -10.04 -0.60
N PRO A 162 -13.07 -10.46 -1.82
CA PRO A 162 -12.95 -9.66 -3.03
C PRO A 162 -13.79 -8.38 -3.01
N GLU A 163 -14.79 -8.27 -2.14
CA GLU A 163 -15.61 -7.06 -1.97
C GLU A 163 -14.85 -5.91 -1.31
N LYS A 164 -13.68 -6.17 -0.72
CA LYS A 164 -12.78 -5.12 -0.21
C LYS A 164 -12.08 -4.34 -1.33
N ALA A 165 -12.14 -4.78 -2.58
CA ALA A 165 -11.55 -4.03 -3.69
C ALA A 165 -12.14 -2.60 -3.77
N GLY A 166 -11.27 -1.60 -3.87
CA GLY A 166 -11.66 -0.19 -3.88
C GLY A 166 -11.84 0.44 -2.50
N SER A 167 -11.43 -0.23 -1.42
CA SER A 167 -11.68 0.23 -0.03
C SER A 167 -10.41 0.28 0.81
N VAL A 168 -10.49 1.00 1.93
CA VAL A 168 -9.50 0.96 3.01
C VAL A 168 -9.86 -0.15 3.97
N GLU A 169 -8.87 -0.90 4.46
CA GLU A 169 -9.03 -1.87 5.53
C GLU A 169 -8.16 -1.46 6.73
N ILE A 170 -8.77 -1.30 7.90
CA ILE A 170 -8.08 -1.36 9.19
C ILE A 170 -8.04 -2.83 9.60
N ALA A 171 -6.98 -3.51 9.23
CA ALA A 171 -6.79 -4.95 9.44
C ALA A 171 -6.50 -5.33 10.90
N ASN A 172 -6.01 -4.41 11.73
CA ASN A 172 -5.75 -4.70 13.14
C ASN A 172 -6.14 -3.53 14.04
N SER A 173 -7.27 -3.66 14.72
CA SER A 173 -7.84 -2.66 15.62
C SER A 173 -6.90 -2.22 16.75
N ARG A 174 -6.14 -3.14 17.34
CA ARG A 174 -5.23 -2.80 18.44
C ARG A 174 -4.01 -2.02 17.93
N ARG A 175 -3.43 -2.45 16.81
CA ARG A 175 -2.29 -1.76 16.21
C ARG A 175 -2.69 -0.42 15.64
N PHE A 176 -3.90 -0.28 15.10
CA PHE A 176 -4.43 1.02 14.68
C PHE A 176 -4.37 2.04 15.83
N LEU A 177 -4.90 1.71 17.01
CA LEU A 177 -4.83 2.58 18.18
C LEU A 177 -3.38 2.88 18.66
N GLU A 178 -2.47 1.93 18.47
CA GLU A 178 -1.08 2.06 18.92
C GLU A 178 -0.25 2.91 17.95
N TRP A 179 -0.31 2.59 16.66
CA TRP A 179 0.55 3.15 15.62
C TRP A 179 0.16 4.59 15.27
N THR A 180 -1.13 4.95 15.38
CA THR A 180 -1.57 6.32 15.11
C THR A 180 -1.07 7.35 16.11
N ARG A 181 -0.37 6.92 17.18
CA ARG A 181 0.37 7.83 18.05
C ARG A 181 1.58 8.43 17.35
N ASP A 182 2.23 7.65 16.50
CA ASP A 182 3.38 8.06 15.69
C ASP A 182 2.96 8.42 14.26
N GLN A 183 1.88 7.82 13.74
CA GLN A 183 1.30 8.02 12.39
C GLN A 183 -0.13 8.60 12.46
N PRO A 184 -0.30 9.86 12.89
CA PRO A 184 -1.61 10.42 13.25
C PRO A 184 -2.58 10.56 12.08
N TRP A 185 -2.10 10.52 10.84
CA TRP A 185 -2.91 10.69 9.63
C TRP A 185 -3.03 9.39 8.80
N MET A 186 -2.89 8.23 9.44
CA MET A 186 -2.99 6.91 8.81
C MET A 186 -4.25 6.72 7.94
N LEU A 187 -5.46 7.14 8.37
CA LEU A 187 -6.62 7.02 7.48
C LEU A 187 -6.53 7.93 6.25
N LEU A 188 -5.95 9.12 6.39
CA LEU A 188 -5.74 9.99 5.23
C LEU A 188 -4.71 9.37 4.26
N HIS A 189 -3.69 8.69 4.77
CA HIS A 189 -2.72 7.95 3.95
C HIS A 189 -3.43 6.94 3.03
N GLU A 190 -4.21 6.04 3.63
CA GLU A 190 -4.93 5.00 2.88
C GLU A 190 -6.01 5.58 1.97
N LEU A 191 -6.69 6.64 2.41
CA LEU A 191 -7.63 7.37 1.56
C LEU A 191 -6.93 8.10 0.40
N ALA A 192 -5.68 8.56 0.56
CA ALA A 192 -4.88 9.16 -0.50
C ALA A 192 -4.46 8.13 -1.55
N HIS A 193 -4.13 6.90 -1.14
CA HIS A 193 -3.98 5.78 -2.07
C HIS A 193 -5.26 5.55 -2.88
N GLY A 194 -6.40 5.46 -2.21
CA GLY A 194 -7.68 5.30 -2.91
C GLY A 194 -8.04 6.49 -3.80
N TYR A 195 -7.67 7.72 -3.40
CA TYR A 195 -7.88 8.92 -4.22
C TYR A 195 -7.06 8.89 -5.50
N HIS A 196 -5.77 8.56 -5.36
CA HIS A 196 -4.85 8.38 -6.48
C HIS A 196 -5.35 7.29 -7.43
N HIS A 197 -5.71 6.13 -6.91
CA HIS A 197 -6.20 5.01 -7.71
C HIS A 197 -7.51 5.33 -8.45
N GLN A 198 -8.51 5.89 -7.76
CA GLN A 198 -9.87 5.97 -8.29
C GLN A 198 -10.17 7.28 -9.04
N PHE A 199 -9.49 8.38 -8.71
CA PHE A 199 -9.91 9.72 -9.15
C PHE A 199 -8.81 10.55 -9.80
N LEU A 200 -7.56 10.08 -9.80
CA LEU A 200 -6.42 10.77 -10.42
C LEU A 200 -5.87 9.99 -11.62
N GLY A 201 -6.68 9.18 -12.30
CA GLY A 201 -6.25 8.42 -13.48
C GLY A 201 -5.47 7.14 -13.16
N GLY A 202 -5.56 6.64 -11.93
CA GLY A 202 -4.93 5.39 -11.52
C GLY A 202 -3.47 5.55 -11.11
N TYR A 203 -2.87 4.44 -10.68
CA TYR A 203 -1.47 4.39 -10.24
C TYR A 203 -0.44 4.61 -11.35
N ASP A 204 -0.88 4.70 -12.60
CA ASP A 204 -0.07 5.07 -13.76
C ASP A 204 -0.12 6.59 -14.05
N ASN A 205 -0.62 7.41 -13.12
CA ASN A 205 -0.66 8.86 -13.30
C ASN A 205 0.74 9.40 -13.64
N PRO A 206 0.94 9.97 -14.86
CA PRO A 206 2.27 10.35 -15.33
C PRO A 206 2.84 11.56 -14.58
N GLU A 207 1.98 12.42 -14.04
CA GLU A 207 2.39 13.63 -13.32
C GLU A 207 2.94 13.28 -11.95
N ILE A 208 2.27 12.38 -11.22
CA ILE A 208 2.75 11.86 -9.94
C ILE A 208 4.05 11.08 -10.16
N ALA A 209 4.08 10.17 -11.15
CA ALA A 209 5.27 9.38 -11.46
C ALA A 209 6.48 10.26 -11.83
N ALA A 210 6.29 11.29 -12.67
CA ALA A 210 7.37 12.20 -13.06
C ALA A 210 7.87 13.06 -11.88
N THR A 211 6.96 13.54 -11.03
CA THR A 211 7.32 14.37 -9.86
C THR A 211 8.08 13.54 -8.83
N TRP A 212 7.56 12.35 -8.51
CA TRP A 212 8.24 11.38 -7.64
C TRP A 212 9.65 11.05 -8.17
N LYS A 213 9.77 10.71 -9.46
CA LYS A 213 11.07 10.38 -10.05
C LYS A 213 12.06 11.53 -9.90
N ALA A 214 11.64 12.76 -10.17
CA ALA A 214 12.50 13.93 -10.02
C ALA A 214 12.96 14.13 -8.56
N ALA A 215 12.10 13.89 -7.58
CA ALA A 215 12.44 13.99 -6.17
C ALA A 215 13.42 12.88 -5.72
N VAL A 216 13.23 11.65 -6.22
CA VAL A 216 14.16 10.53 -5.98
C VAL A 216 15.51 10.78 -6.65
N ASP A 217 15.54 11.22 -7.91
CA ASP A 217 16.78 11.54 -8.63
C ASP A 217 17.57 12.67 -7.93
N ALA A 218 16.88 13.59 -7.25
CA ALA A 218 17.47 14.67 -6.47
C ALA A 218 17.90 14.25 -5.04
N GLY A 219 17.65 12.99 -4.65
CA GLY A 219 18.02 12.45 -3.34
C GLY A 219 17.23 13.03 -2.16
N LEU A 220 16.07 13.67 -2.41
CA LEU A 220 15.30 14.37 -1.38
C LEU A 220 14.84 13.44 -0.24
N TYR A 221 14.69 12.15 -0.52
CA TYR A 221 14.13 11.16 0.41
C TYR A 221 15.12 10.04 0.78
N ASP A 222 16.41 10.21 0.47
CA ASP A 222 17.43 9.18 0.70
C ASP A 222 17.73 8.97 2.18
N GLU A 223 17.74 10.05 2.95
CA GLU A 223 17.94 10.01 4.39
C GLU A 223 17.24 11.22 5.02
N VAL A 224 16.10 11.01 5.66
CA VAL A 224 15.28 12.04 6.31
C VAL A 224 15.09 11.72 7.79
N LEU A 225 14.67 12.72 8.57
CA LEU A 225 14.33 12.51 9.98
C LEU A 225 13.01 11.73 10.09
N HIS A 226 12.97 10.72 10.93
CA HIS A 226 11.75 10.04 11.36
C HIS A 226 11.28 10.62 12.70
N CYS A 227 9.98 10.61 13.00
CA CYS A 227 9.37 11.21 14.19
C CYS A 227 10.00 10.75 15.53
N ARG A 228 10.59 9.54 15.54
CA ARG A 228 11.37 8.98 16.67
C ARG A 228 12.83 9.48 16.77
N GLY A 229 13.23 10.47 15.98
CA GLY A 229 14.54 11.13 16.05
C GLY A 229 15.68 10.46 15.27
N SER A 230 15.48 9.27 14.72
CA SER A 230 16.47 8.61 13.86
C SER A 230 16.41 9.10 12.41
N ARG A 231 17.53 9.07 11.69
CA ARG A 231 17.54 9.26 10.23
C ARG A 231 17.45 7.93 9.47
N ARG A 232 16.75 7.91 8.35
CA ARG A 232 16.53 6.73 7.48
C ARG A 232 15.92 7.17 6.13
N PRO A 233 15.94 6.32 5.08
CA PRO A 233 15.19 6.61 3.86
C PRO A 233 13.71 6.84 4.15
N ALA A 234 13.11 7.85 3.51
CA ALA A 234 11.70 8.14 3.67
C ALA A 234 10.85 7.06 3.00
N TYR A 235 9.68 6.76 3.54
CA TYR A 235 8.77 5.78 2.94
C TYR A 235 8.27 6.25 1.56
N ALA A 236 8.10 7.57 1.39
CA ALA A 236 7.82 8.25 0.12
C ALA A 236 8.81 7.92 -1.03
N LYS A 237 10.02 7.41 -0.72
CA LYS A 237 11.00 7.00 -1.73
C LYS A 237 10.60 5.73 -2.48
N ASN A 238 9.77 4.87 -1.88
CA ASN A 238 9.55 3.51 -2.36
C ASN A 238 8.90 3.44 -3.74
N ASN A 239 7.85 4.24 -3.97
CA ASN A 239 7.12 4.29 -5.24
C ASN A 239 6.26 5.58 -5.33
N PRO A 240 5.69 5.91 -6.51
CA PRO A 240 4.83 7.08 -6.68
C PRO A 240 3.57 7.09 -5.80
N GLN A 241 3.05 5.92 -5.41
CA GLN A 241 1.85 5.81 -4.59
C GLN A 241 2.12 6.25 -3.15
N GLU A 242 3.20 5.74 -2.56
CA GLU A 242 3.67 6.13 -1.22
C GLU A 242 4.07 7.59 -1.19
N TYR A 243 4.77 8.07 -2.23
CA TYR A 243 5.10 9.48 -2.38
C TYR A 243 3.86 10.38 -2.28
N PHE A 244 2.80 10.06 -3.02
CA PHE A 244 1.57 10.85 -2.97
C PHE A 244 0.89 10.77 -1.60
N ALA A 245 0.84 9.60 -0.96
CA ALA A 245 0.18 9.40 0.33
C ALA A 245 0.93 10.10 1.48
N GLU A 246 2.23 9.86 1.62
CA GLU A 246 3.10 10.47 2.65
C GLU A 246 3.12 12.00 2.57
N LEU A 247 3.27 12.55 1.35
CA LEU A 247 3.24 14.00 1.18
C LEU A 247 1.85 14.58 1.45
N SER A 248 0.77 13.82 1.21
CA SER A 248 -0.59 14.26 1.55
C SER A 248 -0.79 14.34 3.08
N GLU A 249 -0.21 13.42 3.85
CA GLU A 249 -0.18 13.53 5.32
C GLU A 249 0.50 14.82 5.77
N ALA A 250 1.70 15.10 5.27
CA ALA A 250 2.43 16.33 5.60
C ALA A 250 1.67 17.59 5.13
N TRP A 251 1.00 17.53 3.99
CA TRP A 251 0.32 18.68 3.39
C TRP A 251 -0.93 19.13 4.16
N PHE A 252 -1.69 18.18 4.69
CA PHE A 252 -2.95 18.44 5.41
C PHE A 252 -2.82 18.33 6.93
N GLY A 253 -1.74 17.72 7.40
CA GLY A 253 -1.60 17.23 8.75
C GLY A 253 -0.15 17.14 9.19
N VAL A 254 0.21 15.96 9.69
CA VAL A 254 1.55 15.64 10.20
C VAL A 254 1.95 14.26 9.69
N ASN A 255 3.08 14.17 8.99
CA ASN A 255 3.70 12.91 8.59
C ASN A 255 4.64 12.37 9.68
N ASP A 256 4.98 11.09 9.64
CA ASP A 256 5.99 10.48 10.54
C ASP A 256 7.42 10.53 9.97
N PHE A 257 7.59 10.80 8.68
CA PHE A 257 8.88 11.14 8.05
C PHE A 257 8.92 12.61 7.62
N TYR A 258 10.09 13.24 7.74
CA TYR A 258 10.32 14.58 7.20
C TYR A 258 10.18 14.56 5.66
N PRO A 259 9.48 15.54 5.05
CA PRO A 259 8.83 16.70 5.66
C PRO A 259 7.60 16.31 6.50
N PHE A 260 7.53 16.82 7.74
CA PHE A 260 6.47 16.50 8.69
C PHE A 260 5.22 17.34 8.45
N VAL A 261 5.38 18.60 8.02
CA VAL A 261 4.26 19.54 7.85
C VAL A 261 4.32 20.28 6.53
N ARG A 262 3.20 20.90 6.15
CA ARG A 262 3.01 21.59 4.87
C ARG A 262 4.11 22.58 4.49
N ALA A 263 4.56 23.38 5.45
CA ALA A 263 5.60 24.38 5.19
C ALA A 263 6.93 23.71 4.80
N GLU A 264 7.26 22.59 5.42
CA GLU A 264 8.45 21.81 5.11
C GLU A 264 8.32 21.11 3.75
N VAL A 265 7.11 20.67 3.34
CA VAL A 265 6.88 20.18 1.97
C VAL A 265 7.21 21.28 0.95
N MET A 266 6.75 22.52 1.18
CA MET A 266 7.01 23.64 0.27
C MET A 266 8.49 23.98 0.13
N GLU A 267 9.27 23.83 1.21
CA GLU A 267 10.71 24.10 1.21
C GLU A 267 11.52 22.93 0.64
N HIS A 268 11.22 21.72 1.08
CA HIS A 268 11.98 20.51 0.77
C HIS A 268 11.68 19.95 -0.62
N ASP A 269 10.41 19.93 -1.01
CA ASP A 269 9.96 19.46 -2.31
C ASP A 269 8.93 20.43 -2.93
N PRO A 270 9.39 21.57 -3.46
CA PRO A 270 8.49 22.58 -4.05
C PRO A 270 7.72 22.05 -5.26
N ARG A 271 8.23 21.03 -5.97
CA ARG A 271 7.51 20.39 -7.09
C ARG A 271 6.37 19.52 -6.57
N GLY A 272 6.63 18.73 -5.54
CA GLY A 272 5.61 17.97 -4.80
C GLY A 272 4.53 18.88 -4.22
N ALA A 273 4.93 20.01 -3.63
CA ALA A 273 3.97 21.01 -3.11
C ALA A 273 3.01 21.54 -4.19
N GLU A 274 3.52 21.86 -5.37
CA GLU A 274 2.69 22.34 -6.49
C GLU A 274 1.79 21.24 -7.04
N LEU A 275 2.29 20.00 -7.14
CA LEU A 275 1.51 18.83 -7.51
C LEU A 275 0.32 18.64 -6.54
N LEU A 276 0.58 18.63 -5.23
CA LEU A 276 -0.45 18.44 -4.20
C LEU A 276 -1.50 19.54 -4.24
N ARG A 277 -1.08 20.81 -4.35
CA ARG A 277 -1.99 21.95 -4.48
C ARG A 277 -3.02 21.71 -5.59
N ARG A 278 -2.54 21.38 -6.79
CA ARG A 278 -3.39 21.17 -7.94
C ARG A 278 -4.26 19.92 -7.86
N LEU A 279 -3.70 18.76 -7.49
CA LEU A 279 -4.44 17.49 -7.51
C LEU A 279 -5.50 17.39 -6.40
N TRP A 280 -5.27 18.07 -5.27
CA TRP A 280 -6.28 18.20 -4.22
C TRP A 280 -7.27 19.34 -4.45
N GLY A 281 -7.10 20.16 -5.51
CA GLY A 281 -8.03 21.22 -5.89
C GLY A 281 -7.94 22.48 -5.03
N GLN A 282 -6.72 22.87 -4.63
CA GLN A 282 -6.41 24.12 -3.91
C GLN A 282 -5.81 25.19 -4.83
#